data_AF-A0A0L0NVY5-F1
#
_entry.id   AF-A0A0L0NVY5-F1
#
_cell.length_a   1.000
_cell.length_b   1.000
_cell.length_c   1.000
_cell.angle_alpha   90.00
_cell.angle_beta   90.00
_cell.angle_gamma   90.00
#
_symmetry.space_group_name_H-M   'P 1'
#
loop_
_entity.id
_entity.type
_entity.pdbx_description
1 polymer ?
#
loop_
_entity_poly.entity_id
_entity_poly.type
_entity_poly.pdbx_seq_one_letter_code
_entity_poly.pdbx_strand_id
1 'polypeptide(L)'
;MVVPIVVGLGVTVAALTARAAIATAQRYQRLSPQMIATLNNIRLERTSNTSLKDSGAKAEHIRYLMGRFNNTGFRDPMTENEALQVLGIEASEISRLDKNLLRLRYRKLMVMNHPDKNGSQYLSQKINEAKDVLEKSYLLKK
;
A
#
# COMPACT_ATOMS: atom_id res chain seq x y z
N MET A 1 35.19 -51.91 -13.12
CA MET A 1 33.97 -51.58 -12.35
C MET A 1 33.57 -50.10 -12.45
N VAL A 2 33.86 -49.41 -13.58
CA VAL A 2 33.69 -47.94 -13.69
C VAL A 2 32.46 -47.55 -14.52
N VAL A 3 32.02 -48.42 -15.44
CA VAL A 3 30.89 -48.18 -16.34
C VAL A 3 29.56 -47.85 -15.62
N PRO A 4 29.16 -48.57 -14.55
CA PRO A 4 27.89 -48.27 -13.85
C PRO A 4 27.89 -46.90 -13.17
N ILE A 5 29.04 -46.46 -12.66
CA ILE A 5 29.20 -45.18 -11.96
C ILE A 5 29.11 -44.02 -12.97
N VAL A 6 29.77 -44.15 -14.12
CA VAL A 6 29.74 -43.14 -15.19
C VAL A 6 28.33 -43.02 -15.78
N VAL A 7 27.62 -44.14 -15.97
CA VAL A 7 26.23 -44.14 -16.43
C VAL A 7 25.31 -43.49 -15.40
N GLY A 8 25.45 -43.83 -14.10
CA GLY A 8 24.67 -43.21 -13.03
C GLY A 8 24.87 -41.69 -12.91
N LEU A 9 26.11 -41.22 -13.05
CA LEU A 9 26.43 -39.79 -13.08
C LEU A 9 25.84 -39.10 -14.32
N GLY A 10 25.92 -39.72 -15.49
CA GLY A 10 25.31 -39.19 -16.71
C GLY A 10 23.80 -39.00 -16.58
N VAL A 11 23.11 -40.02 -16.05
CA VAL A 11 21.64 -39.99 -15.87
C VAL A 11 21.23 -38.91 -14.86
N THR A 12 21.97 -38.73 -13.77
CA THR A 12 21.65 -37.71 -12.75
C THR A 12 21.86 -36.28 -13.26
N VAL A 13 22.94 -36.02 -14.00
CA VAL A 13 23.17 -34.71 -14.64
C VAL A 13 22.07 -34.42 -15.67
N ALA A 14 21.72 -35.39 -16.52
CA ALA A 14 20.64 -35.24 -17.48
C ALA A 14 19.28 -34.97 -16.80
N ALA A 15 18.97 -35.67 -15.71
CA ALA A 15 17.72 -35.46 -14.97
C ALA A 15 17.66 -34.08 -14.30
N LEU A 16 18.75 -33.62 -13.68
CA LEU A 16 18.80 -32.32 -13.01
C LEU A 16 18.68 -31.15 -14.00
N THR A 17 19.36 -31.24 -15.14
CA THR A 17 19.30 -30.23 -16.20
C THR A 17 17.89 -30.14 -16.80
N ALA A 18 17.27 -31.29 -17.12
CA ALA A 18 15.89 -31.33 -17.61
C ALA A 18 14.91 -30.71 -16.60
N ARG A 19 15.02 -31.06 -15.31
CA ARG A 19 14.17 -30.51 -14.26
C ARG A 19 14.32 -28.99 -14.11
N ALA A 20 15.56 -28.49 -14.16
CA ALA A 20 15.84 -27.05 -14.09
C ALA A 20 15.30 -26.30 -15.32
N ALA A 21 15.44 -26.87 -16.52
CA ALA A 21 14.92 -26.29 -17.76
C ALA A 21 13.39 -26.17 -17.73
N ILE A 22 12.69 -27.22 -17.29
CA ILE A 22 11.22 -27.18 -17.18
C ILE A 22 10.78 -26.15 -16.14
N ALA A 23 11.41 -26.12 -14.97
CA ALA A 23 11.06 -25.19 -13.90
C ALA A 23 11.26 -23.72 -14.30
N THR A 24 12.33 -23.42 -15.03
CA THR A 24 12.61 -22.07 -15.54
C THR A 24 11.65 -21.68 -16.66
N ALA A 25 11.35 -22.58 -17.59
CA ALA A 25 10.37 -22.34 -18.66
C ALA A 25 8.97 -22.03 -18.10
N GLN A 26 8.50 -22.79 -17.11
CA GLN A 26 7.22 -22.52 -16.44
C GLN A 26 7.20 -21.18 -15.71
N ARG A 27 8.31 -20.79 -15.06
CA ARG A 27 8.44 -19.47 -14.43
C ARG A 27 8.43 -18.36 -15.48
N TYR A 28 9.11 -18.54 -16.60
CA TYR A 28 9.20 -17.57 -17.69
C TYR A 28 7.82 -17.25 -18.30
N GLN A 29 6.96 -18.26 -18.45
CA GLN A 29 5.58 -18.06 -18.94
C GLN A 29 4.70 -17.21 -18.00
N ARG A 30 5.07 -17.07 -16.72
CA ARG A 30 4.33 -16.26 -15.74
C ARG A 30 4.92 -14.87 -15.53
N LEU A 31 6.03 -14.53 -16.19
CA LEU A 31 6.65 -13.22 -16.05
C LEU A 31 5.80 -12.16 -16.72
N SER A 32 5.47 -11.10 -15.96
CA SER A 32 4.82 -9.93 -16.53
C SER A 32 5.82 -9.08 -17.34
N PRO A 33 5.36 -8.25 -18.29
CA PRO A 33 6.22 -7.32 -19.03
C PRO A 33 7.04 -6.40 -18.11
N GLN A 34 6.48 -6.04 -16.94
CA GLN A 34 7.18 -5.25 -15.93
C GLN A 34 8.32 -6.04 -15.27
N MET A 35 8.08 -7.31 -14.92
CA MET A 35 9.13 -8.19 -14.37
C MET A 35 10.27 -8.39 -15.36
N ILE A 36 9.95 -8.63 -16.64
CA ILE A 36 10.96 -8.78 -17.71
C ILE A 36 11.80 -7.51 -17.82
N ALA A 37 11.18 -6.33 -17.75
CA ALA A 37 11.90 -5.07 -17.81
C ALA A 37 12.82 -4.88 -16.60
N THR A 38 12.36 -5.18 -15.38
CA THR A 38 13.20 -5.10 -14.18
C THR A 38 14.40 -6.06 -14.22
N LEU A 39 14.22 -7.27 -14.76
CA LEU A 39 15.30 -8.25 -14.89
C LEU A 39 16.36 -7.84 -15.92
N ASN A 40 15.95 -7.08 -16.95
CA ASN A 40 16.85 -6.57 -17.98
C ASN A 40 17.32 -5.13 -17.71
N ASN A 41 17.04 -4.58 -16.53
CA ASN A 41 17.28 -3.17 -16.21
C ASN A 41 16.73 -2.18 -17.25
N ILE A 42 15.67 -2.57 -17.96
CA ILE A 42 14.98 -1.71 -18.91
C ILE A 42 14.03 -0.82 -18.12
N ARG A 43 14.26 0.49 -18.17
CA ARG A 43 13.35 1.46 -17.60
C ARG A 43 12.13 1.55 -18.52
N LEU A 44 10.99 1.03 -18.06
CA LEU A 44 9.72 1.27 -18.75
C LEU A 44 9.32 2.73 -18.55
N GLU A 45 9.71 3.59 -19.49
CA GLU A 45 9.11 4.91 -19.61
C GLU A 45 7.63 4.71 -19.91
N ARG A 46 6.78 5.06 -18.94
CA ARG A 46 5.33 5.08 -19.12
C ARG A 46 5.02 6.21 -20.09
N THR A 47 5.16 5.96 -21.39
CA THR A 47 4.70 6.87 -22.43
C THR A 47 3.19 7.03 -22.26
N SER A 48 2.75 8.22 -21.90
CA SER A 48 1.37 8.62 -21.62
C SER A 48 0.40 8.49 -22.82
N ASN A 49 0.83 7.88 -23.93
CA ASN A 49 0.08 7.82 -25.19
C ASN A 49 -0.88 6.62 -25.29
N THR A 50 -0.88 5.67 -24.34
CA THR A 50 -1.92 4.63 -24.22
C THR A 50 -3.16 5.08 -23.43
N SER A 51 -3.37 6.39 -23.28
CA SER A 51 -4.42 6.97 -22.42
C SER A 51 -5.79 7.16 -23.09
N LEU A 52 -5.95 7.07 -24.41
CA LEU A 52 -7.18 7.59 -25.03
C LEU A 52 -8.45 6.73 -24.81
N LYS A 53 -8.34 5.42 -24.52
CA LYS A 53 -9.50 4.57 -24.18
C LYS A 53 -9.70 4.31 -22.67
N ASP A 54 -8.64 4.42 -21.88
CA ASP A 54 -8.66 4.23 -20.41
C ASP A 54 -8.95 5.54 -19.64
N SER A 55 -8.98 6.68 -20.35
CA SER A 55 -9.32 7.98 -19.76
C SER A 55 -10.77 8.02 -19.25
N GLY A 56 -11.71 7.32 -19.86
CA GLY A 56 -13.11 7.34 -19.44
C GLY A 56 -13.32 6.73 -18.05
N ALA A 57 -12.90 5.47 -17.85
CA ALA A 57 -13.06 4.79 -16.57
C ALA A 57 -12.23 5.44 -15.45
N LYS A 58 -11.00 5.90 -15.76
CA LYS A 58 -10.17 6.65 -14.81
C LYS A 58 -10.74 8.02 -14.49
N ALA A 59 -11.32 8.74 -15.46
CA ALA A 59 -11.96 10.02 -15.22
C ALA A 59 -13.20 9.86 -14.34
N GLU A 60 -14.02 8.84 -14.57
CA GLU A 60 -15.18 8.56 -13.71
C GLU A 60 -14.76 8.18 -12.29
N HIS A 61 -13.70 7.38 -12.14
CA HIS A 61 -13.16 7.06 -10.81
C HIS A 61 -12.58 8.29 -10.11
N ILE A 62 -11.82 9.13 -10.81
CA ILE A 62 -11.28 10.38 -10.26
C ILE A 62 -12.41 11.33 -9.88
N ARG A 63 -13.45 11.47 -10.70
CA ARG A 63 -14.64 12.26 -10.39
C ARG A 63 -15.36 11.75 -9.15
N TYR A 64 -15.50 10.44 -9.00
CA TYR A 64 -16.08 9.83 -7.80
C TYR A 64 -15.25 10.14 -6.56
N LEU A 65 -13.92 10.00 -6.62
CA LEU A 65 -13.03 10.36 -5.51
C LEU A 65 -13.14 11.85 -5.19
N MET A 66 -13.17 12.70 -6.22
CA MET A 66 -13.26 14.15 -6.07
C MET A 66 -14.61 14.64 -5.55
N GLY A 67 -15.69 13.91 -5.79
CA GLY A 67 -17.01 14.22 -5.24
C GLY A 67 -17.22 13.67 -3.82
N ARG A 68 -16.53 12.58 -3.47
CA ARG A 68 -16.69 11.91 -2.18
C ARG A 68 -15.74 12.42 -1.09
N PHE A 69 -14.53 12.83 -1.46
CA PHE A 69 -13.50 13.25 -0.52
C PHE A 69 -13.17 14.73 -0.68
N ASN A 70 -12.67 15.32 0.40
CA ASN A 70 -12.19 16.70 0.34
C ASN A 70 -10.92 16.74 -0.54
N ASN A 71 -10.97 17.52 -1.61
CA ASN A 71 -9.84 17.68 -2.54
C ASN A 71 -8.80 18.70 -2.07
N THR A 72 -8.92 19.17 -0.84
CA THR A 72 -8.01 20.14 -0.24
C THR A 72 -6.98 19.44 0.63
N GLY A 73 -5.80 20.06 0.79
CA GLY A 73 -4.82 19.61 1.77
C GLY A 73 -5.31 19.75 3.21
N PHE A 74 -4.48 19.28 4.15
CA PHE A 74 -4.74 19.48 5.58
C PHE A 74 -4.69 20.97 5.93
N ARG A 75 -5.56 21.39 6.84
CA ARG A 75 -5.52 22.77 7.36
C ARG A 75 -4.39 22.93 8.37
N ASP A 76 -3.94 24.17 8.50
CA ASP A 76 -2.98 24.61 9.50
C ASP A 76 -3.46 25.97 10.05
N PRO A 77 -3.98 26.04 11.29
CA PRO A 77 -4.07 24.96 12.27
C PRO A 77 -5.16 23.93 11.97
N MET A 78 -4.96 22.66 12.36
CA MET A 78 -5.98 21.61 12.20
C MET A 78 -7.25 21.89 13.01
N THR A 79 -8.40 21.74 12.37
CA THR A 79 -9.71 21.93 13.01
C THR A 79 -10.23 20.67 13.70
N GLU A 80 -11.13 20.80 14.66
CA GLU A 80 -11.75 19.65 15.36
C GLU A 80 -12.47 18.69 14.40
N ASN A 81 -13.22 19.24 13.43
CA ASN A 81 -13.91 18.44 12.41
C ASN A 81 -12.95 17.63 11.55
N GLU A 82 -11.79 18.21 11.22
CA GLU A 82 -10.75 17.52 10.47
C GLU A 82 -10.04 16.47 11.33
N ALA A 83 -9.80 16.75 12.61
CA ALA A 83 -9.23 15.77 13.53
C ALA A 83 -10.12 14.52 13.68
N LEU A 84 -11.45 14.70 13.75
CA LEU A 84 -12.42 13.60 13.72
C LEU A 84 -12.32 12.79 12.41
N GLN A 85 -12.21 13.47 11.27
CA GLN A 85 -12.06 12.82 9.96
C GLN A 85 -10.75 12.05 9.83
N VAL A 86 -9.63 12.63 10.29
CA VAL A 86 -8.30 11.99 10.28
C VAL A 86 -8.30 10.72 11.12
N LEU A 87 -8.93 10.75 12.29
CA LEU A 87 -9.02 9.60 13.20
C LEU A 87 -10.12 8.60 12.82
N GLY A 88 -10.91 8.90 11.78
CA GLY A 88 -11.99 8.04 11.30
C GLY A 88 -13.11 7.86 12.33
N ILE A 89 -13.41 8.91 13.10
CA ILE A 89 -14.52 8.93 14.05
C ILE A 89 -15.75 9.44 13.30
N GLU A 90 -16.76 8.60 13.16
CA GLU A 90 -18.01 8.95 12.47
C GLU A 90 -18.93 9.80 13.34
N ALA A 91 -19.86 10.52 12.72
CA ALA A 91 -20.83 11.37 13.42
C ALA A 91 -21.66 10.61 14.47
N SER A 92 -21.97 9.34 14.21
CA SER A 92 -22.67 8.43 15.13
C SER A 92 -21.84 8.10 16.38
N GLU A 93 -20.52 8.10 16.25
CA GLU A 93 -19.57 7.78 17.33
C GLU A 93 -19.24 8.99 18.19
N ILE A 94 -19.42 10.22 17.68
CA ILE A 94 -19.14 11.48 18.42
C ILE A 94 -19.89 11.52 19.76
N SER A 95 -21.15 11.09 19.79
CA SER A 95 -21.97 11.08 21.01
C SER A 95 -21.41 10.16 22.12
N ARG A 96 -20.62 9.15 21.75
CA ARG A 96 -20.00 8.15 22.64
C ARG A 96 -18.49 8.32 22.75
N LEU A 97 -17.96 9.45 22.28
CA LEU A 97 -16.53 9.71 22.26
C LEU A 97 -15.99 9.78 23.69
N ASP A 98 -15.10 8.86 24.02
CA ASP A 98 -14.38 8.78 25.31
C ASP A 98 -12.86 8.75 25.04
N LYS A 99 -12.07 9.10 26.05
CA LYS A 99 -10.59 9.09 26.00
C LYS A 99 -10.06 7.71 25.62
N ASN A 100 -10.74 6.64 26.03
CA ASN A 100 -10.38 5.28 25.67
C ASN A 100 -10.58 5.00 24.16
N LEU A 101 -11.69 5.46 23.59
CA LEU A 101 -11.97 5.33 22.15
C LEU A 101 -10.95 6.12 21.33
N LEU A 102 -10.65 7.35 21.75
CA LEU A 102 -9.65 8.20 21.10
C LEU A 102 -8.28 7.50 21.06
N ARG A 103 -7.81 6.99 22.20
CA ARG A 103 -6.53 6.25 22.30
C ARG A 103 -6.52 5.00 21.43
N LEU A 104 -7.64 4.28 21.36
CA LEU A 104 -7.76 3.08 20.53
C LEU A 104 -7.65 3.42 19.03
N ARG A 105 -8.38 4.42 18.56
CA ARG A 105 -8.37 4.89 17.16
C ARG A 105 -6.98 5.40 16.77
N TYR A 106 -6.40 6.26 17.61
CA TYR A 106 -5.04 6.77 17.44
C TYR A 106 -4.02 5.63 17.32
N ARG A 107 -4.00 4.67 18.26
CA ARG A 107 -3.05 3.56 18.24
C ARG A 107 -3.20 2.72 16.98
N LYS A 108 -4.43 2.42 16.57
CA LYS A 108 -4.70 1.65 15.35
C LYS A 108 -4.12 2.33 14.11
N LEU A 109 -4.37 3.64 13.96
CA LEU A 109 -3.88 4.41 12.82
C LEU A 109 -2.37 4.60 12.84
N MET A 110 -1.79 4.91 14.00
CA MET A 110 -0.35 5.13 14.14
C MET A 110 0.44 3.85 13.84
N VAL A 111 -0.02 2.68 14.27
CA VAL A 111 0.65 1.40 13.98
C VAL A 111 0.74 1.13 12.47
N MET A 112 -0.28 1.53 11.71
CA MET A 112 -0.31 1.36 10.25
C MET A 112 0.50 2.42 9.50
N ASN A 113 0.66 3.61 10.09
CA ASN A 113 1.29 4.76 9.44
C ASN A 113 2.62 5.16 10.07
N HIS A 114 3.21 4.32 10.92
CA HIS A 114 4.45 4.64 11.63
C HIS A 114 5.62 4.79 10.64
N PRO A 115 6.49 5.82 10.76
CA PRO A 115 7.61 6.02 9.84
C PRO A 115 8.55 4.81 9.76
N ASP A 116 8.86 4.21 10.91
CA ASP A 116 9.71 3.00 11.01
C ASP A 116 9.12 1.77 10.31
N LYS A 117 7.83 1.79 9.95
CA LYS A 117 7.11 0.73 9.23
C LYS A 117 6.76 1.15 7.80
N ASN A 118 7.60 1.98 7.18
CA ASN A 118 7.39 2.54 5.84
C ASN A 118 6.16 3.47 5.75
N GLY A 119 5.69 4.02 6.86
CA GLY A 119 4.67 5.05 6.90
C GLY A 119 5.20 6.43 6.53
N SER A 120 4.31 7.34 6.16
CA SER A 120 4.67 8.73 5.86
C SER A 120 4.84 9.53 7.16
N GLN A 121 6.02 10.12 7.36
CA GLN A 121 6.28 11.01 8.50
C GLN A 121 5.28 12.16 8.60
N TYR A 122 4.90 12.75 7.46
CA TYR A 122 3.92 13.82 7.42
C TYR A 122 2.54 13.35 7.90
N LEU A 123 2.13 12.14 7.49
CA LEU A 123 0.85 11.58 7.90
C LEU A 123 0.84 11.21 9.38
N SER A 124 1.94 10.66 9.90
CA SER A 124 2.09 10.39 11.33
C SER A 124 1.99 11.68 12.15
N GLN A 125 2.61 12.77 11.68
CA GLN A 125 2.49 14.09 12.32
C GLN A 125 1.04 14.59 12.32
N LYS A 126 0.30 14.45 11.22
CA LYS A 126 -1.12 14.84 11.16
C LYS A 126 -2.02 13.98 12.06
N ILE A 127 -1.70 12.70 12.23
CA ILE A 127 -2.40 11.83 13.21
C ILE A 127 -2.13 12.29 14.65
N ASN A 128 -0.90 12.70 14.96
CA ASN A 128 -0.56 13.26 16.27
C ASN A 128 -1.30 14.58 16.53
N GLU A 129 -1.30 15.48 15.55
CA GLU A 129 -2.02 16.75 15.62
C GLU A 129 -3.52 16.53 15.88
N ALA A 130 -4.14 15.58 15.17
CA ALA A 130 -5.55 15.23 15.36
C ALA A 130 -5.85 14.73 16.79
N LYS A 131 -4.99 13.89 17.36
CA LYS A 131 -5.11 13.44 18.75
C LYS A 131 -5.08 14.62 19.71
N ASP A 132 -4.12 15.52 19.55
CA ASP A 132 -3.90 16.64 20.47
C ASP A 132 -5.02 17.68 20.39
N VAL A 133 -5.59 17.90 19.20
CA VAL A 133 -6.77 18.75 19.00
C VAL A 133 -7.98 18.16 19.75
N LEU A 134 -8.27 16.87 19.59
CA LEU A 134 -9.41 16.25 20.26
C LEU A 134 -9.24 16.14 21.77
N GLU A 135 -8.01 15.91 22.28
CA GLU A 135 -7.74 15.89 23.73
C GLU A 135 -8.03 17.23 24.41
N LYS A 136 -7.88 18.35 23.68
CA LYS A 136 -8.20 19.71 24.15
C LYS A 136 -9.64 20.11 23.88
N SER A 137 -10.33 19.40 22.98
CA SER A 137 -11.71 19.70 22.60
C SER A 137 -12.69 19.50 23.74
N TYR A 138 -13.75 20.31 23.74
CA TYR A 138 -14.85 20.19 24.69
C TYR A 138 -15.62 18.87 24.54
N LEU A 139 -15.52 18.18 23.40
CA LEU A 139 -16.18 16.90 23.13
C LEU A 139 -15.82 15.80 24.14
N LEU A 140 -14.61 15.84 24.70
CA LEU A 140 -14.11 14.87 25.69
C LEU A 140 -14.21 15.37 27.14
N LYS A 141 -14.64 16.61 27.35
CA LYS A 141 -14.68 17.28 28.66
C LYS A 141 -16.11 17.35 29.23
N LYS A 142 -16.86 16.26 29.04
CA LYS A 142 -18.17 16.06 29.66
C LYS A 142 -18.08 15.90 31.17
#